data_AF-A0A9E9C9Q9-F1
#
_entry.id   AF-A0A9E9C9Q9-F1
#
_cell.length_a   1.000
_cell.length_b   1.000
_cell.length_c   1.000
_cell.angle_alpha   90.00
_cell.angle_beta   90.00
_cell.angle_gamma   90.00
#
_symmetry.space_group_name_H-M   'P 1'
#
loop_
_entity.id
_entity.type
_entity.pdbx_description
1 polymer ?
#
loop_
_entity_poly.entity_id
_entity_poly.type
_entity_poly.pdbx_seq_one_letter_code
_entity_poly.pdbx_strand_id
1 'polypeptide(L)'
;MDAAVLLGFANVSQGDVTLTRVGRDFATTTILRSKDLFRQQVLERVPMITSMVQTLREKQNGSMRSEFFLDLLDEHFPHTEAERLFATAIDLGHYAELFEYDAGEERLYLPEAVDIFKEECLAITCIRFNSGNTISIMHKVDPTISHNGFASARTRSRMK
;
A
#
# COMPACT_ATOMS: atom_id res chain seq x y z
N MET A 1 7.19 -14.81 -9.25
CA MET A 1 7.79 -13.52 -8.90
C MET A 1 8.46 -13.68 -7.54
N ASP A 2 9.63 -13.07 -7.31
CA ASP A 2 10.30 -13.15 -6.00
C ASP A 2 9.70 -12.08 -5.05
N ALA A 3 9.04 -12.54 -3.98
CA ALA A 3 8.39 -11.68 -3.00
C ALA A 3 9.39 -10.73 -2.29
N ALA A 4 10.64 -11.16 -2.07
CA ALA A 4 11.64 -10.33 -1.44
C ALA A 4 12.00 -9.11 -2.31
N VAL A 5 12.00 -9.30 -3.63
CA VAL A 5 12.23 -8.21 -4.59
C VAL A 5 11.02 -7.30 -4.71
N LEU A 6 9.83 -7.89 -4.82
CA LEU A 6 8.56 -7.13 -4.85
C LEU A 6 8.45 -6.18 -3.64
N LEU A 7 8.76 -6.68 -2.45
CA LEU A 7 8.68 -5.93 -1.20
C LEU A 7 9.92 -5.08 -0.92
N GLY A 8 10.90 -5.03 -1.83
CA GLY A 8 12.10 -4.20 -1.67
C GLY A 8 13.06 -4.65 -0.58
N PHE A 9 12.95 -5.90 -0.12
CA PHE A 9 13.91 -6.50 0.79
C PHE A 9 15.17 -6.97 0.05
N ALA A 10 15.06 -7.32 -1.22
CA ALA A 10 16.17 -7.74 -2.05
C ALA A 10 16.21 -6.99 -3.38
N ASN A 11 17.41 -6.85 -3.93
CA ASN A 11 17.66 -6.43 -5.30
C ASN A 11 18.33 -7.57 -6.05
N VAL A 12 17.97 -7.75 -7.31
CA VAL A 12 18.64 -8.70 -8.21
C VAL A 12 19.46 -7.92 -9.23
N SER A 13 20.75 -8.22 -9.32
CA SER A 13 21.65 -7.64 -10.30
C SER A 13 22.51 -8.73 -10.90
N GLN A 14 22.44 -8.92 -12.22
CA GLN A 14 23.24 -9.94 -12.95
C GLN A 14 23.12 -11.36 -12.40
N GLY A 15 21.98 -11.73 -11.81
CA GLY A 15 21.76 -13.05 -11.20
C GLY A 15 22.13 -13.14 -9.72
N ASP A 16 22.79 -12.13 -9.17
CA ASP A 16 23.10 -12.04 -7.74
C ASP A 16 21.96 -11.35 -6.98
N VAL A 17 21.57 -11.96 -5.86
CA VAL A 17 20.56 -11.42 -4.94
C VAL A 17 21.27 -10.73 -3.79
N THR A 18 20.98 -9.44 -3.59
CA THR A 18 21.55 -8.64 -2.48
C THR A 18 20.44 -8.06 -1.62
N LEU A 19 20.59 -8.14 -0.29
CA LEU A 19 19.64 -7.52 0.62
C LEU A 19 19.76 -5.99 0.58
N THR A 20 18.62 -5.31 0.49
CA THR A 20 18.55 -3.87 0.71
C THR A 20 18.80 -3.54 2.19
N ARG A 21 18.90 -2.26 2.54
CA ARG A 21 18.98 -1.87 3.96
C ARG A 21 17.76 -2.37 4.73
N VAL A 22 16.55 -2.15 4.20
CA VAL A 22 15.30 -2.60 4.80
C VAL A 22 15.23 -4.13 4.87
N GLY A 23 15.73 -4.84 3.85
CA GLY A 23 15.80 -6.30 3.88
C GLY A 23 16.76 -6.87 4.93
N ARG A 24 17.91 -6.22 5.16
CA ARG A 24 18.81 -6.58 6.27
C ARG A 24 18.16 -6.31 7.62
N ASP A 25 17.51 -5.17 7.79
CA ASP A 25 16.80 -4.84 9.03
C ASP A 25 15.69 -5.86 9.30
N PHE A 26 14.89 -6.21 8.28
CA PHE A 26 13.85 -7.23 8.35
C PHE A 26 14.41 -8.62 8.76
N ALA A 27 15.56 -9.02 8.22
CA ALA A 27 16.17 -10.32 8.45
C ALA A 27 16.89 -10.46 9.80
N THR A 28 17.27 -9.35 10.45
CA THR A 28 18.12 -9.37 11.65
C THR A 28 17.42 -8.87 12.91
N THR A 29 16.20 -8.33 12.78
CA THR A 29 15.44 -7.77 13.90
C THR A 29 14.56 -8.81 14.61
N THR A 30 13.85 -8.38 15.66
CA THR A 30 12.85 -9.19 16.35
C THR A 30 11.62 -9.46 15.49
N ILE A 31 10.91 -10.56 15.74
CA ILE A 31 9.73 -10.99 14.98
C ILE A 31 8.68 -9.87 14.87
N LEU A 32 8.38 -9.17 15.98
CA LEU A 32 7.41 -8.08 15.99
C LEU A 32 7.83 -6.95 15.04
N ARG A 33 9.12 -6.57 15.08
CA ARG A 33 9.64 -5.51 14.21
C ARG A 33 9.72 -5.95 12.75
N SER A 34 10.00 -7.22 12.47
CA SER A 34 9.97 -7.78 11.11
C SER A 34 8.55 -7.69 10.54
N LYS A 35 7.52 -8.04 11.32
CA LYS A 35 6.11 -7.90 10.92
C LYS A 35 5.74 -6.45 10.63
N ASP A 36 6.18 -5.50 11.45
CA ASP A 36 5.94 -4.08 11.20
C ASP A 36 6.62 -3.59 9.90
N LEU A 37 7.88 -3.98 9.67
CA LEU A 37 8.60 -3.64 8.44
C LEU A 37 7.92 -4.26 7.21
N PHE A 38 7.45 -5.50 7.32
CA PHE A 38 6.69 -6.16 6.27
C PHE A 38 5.38 -5.44 5.96
N ARG A 39 4.61 -5.09 7.00
CA ARG A 39 3.37 -4.34 6.87
C ARG A 39 3.60 -3.00 6.15
N GLN A 40 4.66 -2.29 6.51
CA GLN A 40 5.05 -1.04 5.84
C GLN A 40 5.37 -1.27 4.37
N GLN A 41 6.24 -2.25 4.06
CA GLN A 41 6.65 -2.52 2.68
C GLN A 41 5.50 -3.02 1.81
N VAL A 42 4.59 -3.84 2.34
CA VAL A 42 3.45 -4.35 1.55
C VAL A 42 2.46 -3.24 1.22
N LEU A 43 2.15 -2.35 2.17
CA LEU A 43 1.26 -1.20 1.94
C LEU A 43 1.89 -0.18 0.98
N GLU A 44 3.21 0.00 1.04
CA GLU A 44 3.94 0.92 0.16
C GLU A 44 4.06 0.38 -1.27
N ARG A 45 4.29 -0.93 -1.43
CA ARG A 45 4.74 -1.52 -2.71
C ARG A 45 3.74 -2.40 -3.42
N VAL A 46 2.65 -2.80 -2.76
CA VAL A 46 1.63 -3.69 -3.33
C VAL A 46 0.29 -2.95 -3.40
N PRO A 47 0.01 -2.22 -4.50
CA PRO A 47 -1.19 -1.39 -4.62
C PRO A 47 -2.49 -2.17 -4.42
N MET A 48 -2.53 -3.44 -4.83
CA MET A 48 -3.69 -4.31 -4.63
C MET A 48 -4.04 -4.45 -3.14
N ILE A 49 -3.06 -4.70 -2.28
CA ILE A 49 -3.27 -4.83 -0.83
C ILE A 49 -3.81 -3.52 -0.25
N THR A 50 -3.21 -2.40 -0.64
CA THR A 50 -3.66 -1.08 -0.20
C THR A 50 -5.09 -0.79 -0.61
N SER A 51 -5.47 -1.14 -1.84
CA SER A 51 -6.85 -1.03 -2.34
C SER A 51 -7.83 -1.91 -1.56
N MET A 52 -7.45 -3.14 -1.24
CA MET A 52 -8.27 -4.05 -0.43
C MET A 52 -8.51 -3.49 0.97
N VAL A 53 -7.45 -3.05 1.65
CA VAL A 53 -7.54 -2.44 2.99
C VAL A 53 -8.43 -1.20 2.96
N GLN A 54 -8.26 -0.31 1.97
CA GLN A 54 -9.09 0.89 1.83
C GLN A 54 -10.56 0.53 1.58
N THR A 55 -10.82 -0.41 0.66
CA THR A 55 -12.18 -0.89 0.36
C THR A 55 -12.87 -1.41 1.61
N LEU A 56 -12.18 -2.23 2.42
CA LEU A 56 -12.76 -2.77 3.65
C LEU A 56 -13.04 -1.66 4.68
N ARG A 57 -12.17 -0.65 4.80
CA ARG A 57 -12.35 0.49 5.73
C ARG A 57 -13.55 1.36 5.36
N GLU A 58 -13.85 1.46 4.08
CA GLU A 58 -15.01 2.22 3.58
C GLU A 58 -16.35 1.51 3.84
N LYS A 59 -16.33 0.19 4.13
CA LYS A 59 -17.54 -0.56 4.46
C LYS A 59 -17.87 -0.44 5.95
N GLN A 60 -19.13 -0.17 6.25
CA GLN A 60 -19.62 -0.02 7.64
C GLN A 60 -19.36 -1.26 8.51
N ASN A 61 -19.38 -2.46 7.91
CA ASN A 61 -19.13 -3.73 8.60
C ASN A 61 -17.69 -4.23 8.41
N GLY A 62 -16.77 -3.38 7.92
CA GLY A 62 -15.37 -3.72 7.75
C GLY A 62 -15.11 -4.93 6.84
N SER A 63 -16.04 -5.30 5.97
CA SER A 63 -15.96 -6.58 5.24
C SER A 63 -16.49 -6.52 3.82
N MET A 64 -15.94 -7.39 2.96
CA MET A 64 -16.24 -7.45 1.53
C MET A 64 -16.13 -8.89 1.01
N ARG A 65 -16.95 -9.27 0.02
CA ARG A 65 -16.84 -10.59 -0.64
C ARG A 65 -15.53 -10.65 -1.44
N SER A 66 -14.87 -11.80 -1.46
CA SER A 66 -13.70 -12.05 -2.31
C SER A 66 -14.00 -11.87 -3.79
N GLU A 67 -15.19 -12.32 -4.22
CA GLU A 67 -15.68 -12.19 -5.61
C GLU A 67 -15.52 -10.76 -6.15
N PHE A 68 -15.78 -9.73 -5.32
CA PHE A 68 -15.63 -8.35 -5.75
C PHE A 68 -14.18 -8.02 -6.16
N PHE A 69 -13.19 -8.54 -5.43
CA PHE A 69 -11.79 -8.31 -5.76
C PHE A 69 -11.33 -9.18 -6.94
N LEU A 70 -11.88 -10.39 -7.07
CA LEU A 70 -11.64 -11.26 -8.21
C LEU A 70 -12.20 -10.64 -9.50
N ASP A 71 -13.43 -10.15 -9.48
CA ASP A 71 -14.06 -9.42 -10.61
C ASP A 71 -13.20 -8.23 -11.07
N LEU A 72 -12.65 -7.45 -10.13
CA LEU A 72 -11.77 -6.32 -10.44
C LEU A 72 -10.45 -6.75 -11.09
N LEU A 73 -9.92 -7.89 -10.69
CA LEU A 73 -8.71 -8.45 -11.29
C LEU A 73 -8.99 -9.04 -12.67
N ASP A 74 -10.12 -9.73 -12.82
CA ASP A 74 -10.57 -10.36 -14.08
C ASP A 74 -10.80 -9.36 -15.21
N GLU A 75 -11.07 -8.09 -14.88
CA GLU A 75 -11.15 -7.01 -15.87
C GLU A 75 -9.80 -6.76 -16.58
N HIS A 76 -8.68 -7.10 -15.93
CA HIS A 76 -7.33 -6.78 -16.41
C HIS A 76 -6.46 -8.02 -16.66
N PHE A 77 -6.80 -9.16 -16.05
CA PHE A 77 -6.03 -10.39 -16.09
C PHE A 77 -6.92 -11.57 -16.45
N PRO A 78 -6.39 -12.64 -17.09
CA PRO A 78 -7.13 -13.89 -17.22
C PRO A 78 -7.53 -14.43 -15.84
N HIS A 79 -8.70 -15.05 -15.76
CA HIS A 79 -9.27 -15.54 -14.50
C HIS A 79 -8.30 -16.38 -13.65
N THR A 80 -7.60 -17.32 -14.27
CA THR A 80 -6.62 -18.16 -13.57
C THR A 80 -5.44 -17.39 -12.99
N GLU A 81 -5.10 -16.24 -13.56
CA GLU A 81 -4.07 -15.34 -13.04
C GLU A 81 -4.64 -14.42 -11.95
N ALA A 82 -5.87 -13.94 -12.10
CA ALA A 82 -6.55 -13.19 -11.05
C ALA A 82 -6.68 -13.99 -9.75
N GLU A 83 -7.09 -15.25 -9.83
CA GLU A 83 -7.14 -16.16 -8.67
C GLU A 83 -5.77 -16.27 -7.98
N ARG A 84 -4.69 -16.38 -8.76
CA ARG A 84 -3.31 -16.46 -8.24
C ARG A 84 -2.85 -15.16 -7.59
N LEU A 85 -3.15 -14.02 -8.22
CA LEU A 85 -2.85 -12.70 -7.68
C LEU A 85 -3.63 -12.46 -6.39
N PHE A 86 -4.90 -12.84 -6.35
CA PHE A 86 -5.75 -12.76 -5.17
C PHE A 86 -5.23 -13.66 -4.04
N ALA A 87 -4.92 -14.92 -4.32
CA ALA A 87 -4.32 -15.83 -3.33
C ALA A 87 -3.01 -15.26 -2.77
N THR A 88 -2.14 -14.72 -3.63
CA THR A 88 -0.90 -14.06 -3.21
C THR A 88 -1.20 -12.84 -2.32
N ALA A 89 -2.22 -12.06 -2.66
CA ALA A 89 -2.64 -10.92 -1.84
C ALA A 89 -3.17 -11.36 -0.46
N ILE A 90 -3.90 -12.46 -0.39
CA ILE A 90 -4.35 -13.03 0.89
C ILE A 90 -3.14 -13.42 1.75
N ASP A 91 -2.16 -14.13 1.19
CA ASP A 91 -0.97 -14.56 1.94
C ASP A 91 -0.16 -13.37 2.47
N LEU A 92 0.05 -12.36 1.63
CA LEU A 92 0.76 -11.14 2.00
C LEU A 92 -0.02 -10.33 3.06
N GLY A 93 -1.34 -10.20 2.89
CA GLY A 93 -2.21 -9.47 3.82
C GLY A 93 -2.29 -10.13 5.19
N HIS A 94 -2.36 -11.45 5.22
CA HIS A 94 -2.39 -12.23 6.46
C HIS A 94 -1.06 -12.15 7.22
N TYR A 95 0.08 -12.30 6.53
CA TYR A 95 1.39 -12.12 7.19
C TYR A 95 1.55 -10.70 7.75
N ALA A 96 1.02 -9.70 7.05
CA ALA A 96 1.02 -8.30 7.49
C ALA A 96 -0.04 -7.97 8.55
N GLU A 97 -0.93 -8.91 8.90
CA GLU A 97 -2.06 -8.71 9.82
C GLU A 97 -2.93 -7.50 9.42
N LEU A 98 -3.17 -7.32 8.10
CA LEU A 98 -3.92 -6.18 7.57
C LEU A 98 -5.43 -6.44 7.47
N PHE A 99 -5.78 -7.68 7.15
CA PHE A 99 -7.14 -8.19 7.05
C PHE A 99 -7.12 -9.71 7.29
N GLU A 100 -8.28 -10.26 7.59
CA GLU A 100 -8.52 -11.70 7.65
C GLU A 100 -9.33 -12.14 6.44
N TYR A 101 -9.21 -13.41 6.05
CA TYR A 101 -9.99 -14.02 4.99
C TYR A 101 -10.64 -15.30 5.48
N ASP A 102 -11.97 -15.36 5.39
CA ASP A 102 -12.76 -16.56 5.63
C ASP A 102 -13.09 -17.22 4.29
N ALA A 103 -12.53 -18.39 4.04
CA ALA A 103 -12.76 -19.16 2.82
C ALA A 103 -14.12 -19.87 2.79
N GLY A 104 -14.72 -20.14 3.96
CA GLY A 104 -16.06 -20.72 4.04
C GLY A 104 -17.16 -19.70 3.73
N GLU A 105 -16.94 -18.45 4.10
CA GLU A 105 -17.84 -17.34 3.79
C GLU A 105 -17.46 -16.57 2.51
N GLU A 106 -16.27 -16.83 1.96
CA GLU A 106 -15.70 -16.09 0.82
C GLU A 106 -15.62 -14.58 1.10
N ARG A 107 -15.16 -14.21 2.29
CA ARG A 107 -15.19 -12.81 2.76
C ARG A 107 -13.89 -12.40 3.42
N LEU A 108 -13.50 -11.15 3.15
CA LEU A 108 -12.44 -10.48 3.87
C LEU A 108 -13.01 -9.59 4.97
N TYR A 109 -12.26 -9.46 6.06
CA TYR A 109 -12.61 -8.72 7.26
C TYR A 109 -11.45 -7.85 7.72
N LEU A 110 -11.75 -6.64 8.20
CA LEU A 110 -10.81 -5.88 9.01
C LEU A 110 -10.79 -6.44 10.43
N PRO A 111 -9.61 -6.75 10.99
CA PRO A 111 -9.48 -7.07 12.39
C PRO A 111 -9.95 -5.89 13.25
N GLU A 112 -10.59 -6.18 14.38
CA GLU A 112 -11.10 -5.15 15.30
C GLU A 112 -9.99 -4.21 15.82
N ALA A 113 -8.73 -4.66 15.80
CA ALA A 113 -7.56 -3.97 16.35
C ALA A 113 -6.72 -3.20 15.30
N VAL A 114 -7.22 -2.98 14.08
CA VAL A 114 -6.47 -2.27 13.03
C VAL A 114 -6.56 -0.75 13.25
N ASP A 115 -5.94 -0.26 14.33
CA ASP A 115 -5.62 1.16 14.54
C ASP A 115 -4.43 1.56 13.64
N ILE A 116 -4.57 1.39 12.33
CA ILE A 116 -3.56 1.84 11.37
C ILE A 116 -3.83 3.33 11.11
N PHE A 117 -3.17 4.16 11.93
CA PHE A 117 -2.91 5.59 11.72
C PHE A 117 -4.12 6.41 11.22
N LYS A 118 -4.92 6.91 12.16
CA LYS A 118 -5.99 7.90 11.89
C LYS A 118 -5.51 9.25 11.32
N GLU A 119 -4.21 9.50 11.11
CA GLU A 119 -3.71 10.85 10.73
C GLU A 119 -2.64 10.90 9.61
N GLU A 120 -2.41 9.82 8.84
CA GLU A 120 -1.52 9.87 7.65
C GLU A 120 -2.21 9.45 6.33
N CYS A 121 -3.54 9.53 6.28
CA CYS A 121 -4.33 9.09 5.13
C CYS A 121 -4.29 10.02 3.89
N LEU A 122 -3.32 10.94 3.74
CA LEU A 122 -3.44 12.01 2.73
C LEU A 122 -2.20 12.36 1.89
N ALA A 123 -1.26 11.44 1.63
CA ALA A 123 -0.13 11.81 0.75
C ALA A 123 0.25 10.87 -0.42
N ILE A 124 -0.12 9.59 -0.46
CA ILE A 124 0.52 8.67 -1.44
C ILE A 124 -0.44 7.94 -2.40
N THR A 125 -1.77 8.02 -2.26
CA THR A 125 -2.68 7.32 -3.18
C THR A 125 -3.89 8.14 -3.59
N CYS A 126 -3.68 9.37 -4.07
CA CYS A 126 -4.66 10.03 -4.93
C CYS A 126 -4.38 9.72 -6.40
N ILE A 127 -4.43 8.44 -6.79
CA ILE A 127 -4.91 8.11 -8.14
C ILE A 127 -6.41 7.96 -8.00
N ARG A 128 -7.09 9.10 -7.86
CA ARG A 128 -8.50 9.18 -8.22
C ARG A 128 -8.52 9.11 -9.74
N PHE A 129 -9.04 8.03 -10.30
CA PHE A 129 -9.58 8.09 -11.65
C PHE A 129 -10.74 9.08 -11.59
N ASN A 130 -10.50 10.32 -11.99
CA ASN A 130 -11.56 11.27 -12.27
C ASN A 130 -11.35 11.79 -13.69
N SER A 131 -12.35 11.57 -14.53
CA SER A 131 -12.47 12.09 -15.88
C SER A 131 -12.43 13.63 -15.85
N GLY A 132 -11.25 14.22 -15.94
CA GLY A 132 -11.11 15.66 -15.87
C GLY A 132 -9.67 16.12 -15.64
N ASN A 133 -8.92 16.15 -16.75
CA ASN A 133 -7.64 16.81 -16.97
C ASN A 133 -7.28 17.95 -15.98
N THR A 134 -6.41 17.71 -14.98
CA THR A 134 -5.38 18.61 -14.39
C THR A 134 -4.69 17.92 -13.19
N ILE A 135 -3.35 17.83 -13.18
CA ILE A 135 -2.54 17.38 -12.01
C ILE A 135 -1.98 18.63 -11.32
N SER A 136 -2.25 18.82 -10.03
CA SER A 136 -1.59 19.83 -9.18
C SER A 136 -0.63 19.14 -8.23
N ILE A 137 0.66 19.41 -8.38
CA ILE A 137 1.73 18.97 -7.47
C ILE A 137 1.90 20.02 -6.38
N MET A 138 1.46 19.72 -5.15
CA MET A 138 1.76 20.51 -3.96
C MET A 138 3.11 20.07 -3.39
N HIS A 139 4.10 20.97 -3.38
CA HIS A 139 5.32 20.79 -2.61
C HIS A 139 5.01 21.05 -1.13
N LYS A 140 5.22 20.06 -0.26
CA LYS A 140 5.06 20.22 1.20
C LYS A 140 6.29 20.96 1.75
N VAL A 141 6.07 22.08 2.42
CA VAL A 141 7.08 22.81 3.22
C VAL A 141 7.06 22.20 4.62
N ASP A 142 8.24 21.86 5.17
CA ASP A 142 8.42 21.27 6.50
C ASP A 142 7.85 22.16 7.62
N PRO A 143 7.09 21.62 8.59
CA PRO A 143 6.50 22.41 9.66
C PRO A 143 7.36 22.52 10.94
N THR A 144 8.65 22.19 10.93
CA THR A 144 9.50 22.23 12.14
C THR A 144 10.28 23.53 12.37
N ILE A 145 9.96 24.63 11.67
CA ILE A 145 10.54 25.94 11.98
C ILE A 145 9.45 26.90 12.45
N SER A 146 9.20 26.88 13.76
CA SER A 146 8.67 28.04 14.47
C SER A 146 9.76 29.12 14.50
N HIS A 147 9.58 30.18 13.71
CA HIS A 147 9.81 31.57 14.13
C HIS A 147 9.30 32.54 13.05
N ASN A 148 8.32 33.36 13.45
CA ASN A 148 7.96 34.68 12.93
C ASN A 148 8.37 35.05 11.49
N GLY A 149 7.37 35.16 10.60
CA GLY A 149 7.49 35.97 9.39
C GLY A 149 6.54 35.53 8.27
N PHE A 150 5.41 36.21 8.12
CA PHE A 150 4.59 36.11 6.90
C PHE A 150 5.34 36.77 5.73
N ALA A 151 5.70 35.99 4.71
CA ALA A 151 6.15 36.51 3.43
C ALA A 151 5.34 35.87 2.29
N SER A 152 4.55 36.69 1.59
CA SER A 152 3.86 36.33 0.35
C SER A 152 4.84 36.39 -0.81
N ALA A 153 5.12 35.25 -1.46
CA ALA A 153 5.86 35.20 -2.72
C ALA A 153 4.96 34.63 -3.82
N ARG A 154 4.64 35.47 -4.80
CA ARG A 154 3.80 35.16 -5.96
C ARG A 154 4.75 34.84 -7.14
N THR A 155 4.93 33.58 -7.50
CA THR A 155 5.81 33.20 -8.62
C THR A 155 5.02 33.13 -9.93
N ARG A 156 5.28 34.08 -10.85
CA ARG A 156 4.80 34.04 -12.25
C ARG A 156 5.63 33.03 -13.04
N SER A 157 4.97 32.05 -13.65
CA SER A 157 5.54 31.23 -14.72
C SER A 157 5.73 32.09 -15.98
N ARG A 158 6.91 32.01 -16.61
CA ARG A 158 7.20 32.60 -17.92
C ARG A 158 7.80 31.50 -18.80
N MET A 159 7.02 31.07 -19.79
CA MET A 159 7.45 30.18 -20.86
C MET A 159 8.60 30.81 -21.68
N LYS A 160 9.57 29.96 -22.05
CA LYS A 160 10.29 30.04 -23.31
C LYS A 160 10.41 28.63 -23.86
#